data_AF-A0A8D0ZGX5-F1
#
_entry.id   AF-A0A8D0ZGX5-F1
#
_cell.length_a   1.000
_cell.length_b   1.000
_cell.length_c   1.000
_cell.angle_alpha   90.00
_cell.angle_beta   90.00
_cell.angle_gamma   90.00
#
_symmetry.space_group_name_H-M   'P 1'
#
loop_
_entity.id
_entity.type
_entity.pdbx_description
1 polymer ?
#
loop_
_entity_poly.entity_id
_entity_poly.type
_entity_poly.pdbx_seq_one_letter_code
_entity_poly.pdbx_strand_id
1 'polypeptide(L)'
;QKVLYSFSIYSSKTDLKAEVIDVSYGNADDLKRIKKMKNVTNRIALLKLGRLPLLYKLSLLEKAGFGGVLLYIDPCDLPKTTNLSYDTFMVSLNPGGDPSTPGYPSIDGSFRQNRSNLTSLLVQPVSASLIAKLISSPKATTTNNACTPLELPNNEERIVNMQIQTVTKFKTVTNVVGYLKGLTSPDRYILVGSRHHTAYSYNGQEWASSTAIITAFIRALMLRVKRGWRPDRTIVFCSWGGTAFGNIGSYEWGEDFKKVLQRNVVAYVSLHSPIRGNSSLYSVASPSLQQLVAEGPSFLFEALFPKHTTKIEELDPFFNLHETITKLSGEVILQIANEPVLPFNALDIALEVQNSLKGDQPNTPQLLAPASRLRESTELFQSDEMRPANDPKERAPIRVRMLNDILQDMEKSFLVQHAPPGFYRNILYHLDGKTSQFSILLEAWEHCKSLASNETLQEALSEVLNSINAAQVYFKAGLDVFESILVGKN
;
A
#
# COMPACT_ATOMS: atom_id res chain seq x y z
N GLN A 1 -19.83 25.09 -7.50
CA GLN A 1 -18.50 24.50 -7.75
C GLN A 1 -18.53 23.75 -9.06
N LYS A 2 -17.63 24.04 -10.01
CA LYS A 2 -17.50 23.25 -11.24
C LYS A 2 -17.14 21.82 -10.85
N VAL A 3 -17.98 20.86 -11.24
CA VAL A 3 -17.71 19.42 -11.10
C VAL A 3 -16.40 19.15 -11.85
N LEU A 4 -15.34 18.81 -11.12
CA LEU A 4 -14.11 18.31 -11.73
C LEU A 4 -14.48 17.02 -12.49
N TYR A 5 -14.06 16.93 -13.76
CA TYR A 5 -14.22 15.73 -14.58
C TYR A 5 -13.33 14.59 -14.02
N SER A 6 -13.67 13.33 -14.26
CA SER A 6 -12.80 12.19 -13.97
C SER A 6 -11.62 12.11 -14.93
N PHE A 7 -10.41 11.91 -14.43
CA PHE A 7 -9.20 11.80 -15.26
C PHE A 7 -8.11 10.99 -14.55
N SER A 8 -7.15 10.49 -15.33
CA SER A 8 -5.89 9.96 -14.79
C SER A 8 -4.87 11.07 -14.61
N ILE A 9 -4.39 11.24 -13.38
CA ILE A 9 -3.34 12.20 -13.06
C ILE A 9 -2.01 11.68 -13.65
N TYR A 10 -1.26 12.56 -14.32
CA TYR A 10 0.00 12.25 -15.03
C TYR A 10 -0.12 11.40 -16.31
N SER A 11 -1.32 11.31 -16.88
CA SER A 11 -1.58 10.73 -18.21
C SER A 11 -0.89 11.52 -19.33
N SER A 12 -0.52 10.83 -20.43
CA SER A 12 0.01 11.45 -21.63
C SER A 12 -1.02 12.35 -22.34
N LYS A 13 -0.55 13.30 -23.15
CA LYS A 13 -1.34 14.46 -23.66
C LYS A 13 -1.54 14.48 -25.17
N THR A 14 -1.67 13.31 -25.78
CA THR A 14 -1.78 13.17 -27.23
C THR A 14 -3.25 13.01 -27.66
N ASP A 15 -3.48 13.06 -28.97
CA ASP A 15 -4.74 12.65 -29.59
C ASP A 15 -4.51 11.27 -30.21
N LEU A 16 -5.38 10.31 -29.90
CA LEU A 16 -5.28 8.95 -30.40
C LEU A 16 -6.64 8.47 -30.87
N LYS A 17 -6.75 8.24 -32.18
CA LYS A 17 -7.88 7.54 -32.80
C LYS A 17 -7.45 6.15 -33.21
N ALA A 18 -7.87 5.12 -32.49
CA ALA A 18 -7.47 3.74 -32.76
C ALA A 18 -8.55 2.74 -32.37
N GLU A 19 -8.37 1.49 -32.81
CA GLU A 19 -9.18 0.35 -32.37
C GLU A 19 -8.97 0.08 -30.87
N VAL A 20 -10.06 -0.27 -30.20
CA VAL A 20 -10.09 -0.74 -28.82
C VAL A 20 -9.96 -2.26 -28.78
N ILE A 21 -9.02 -2.76 -27.98
CA ILE A 21 -8.75 -4.18 -27.78
C ILE A 21 -8.99 -4.51 -26.30
N ASP A 22 -9.86 -5.48 -26.02
CA ASP A 22 -10.06 -5.99 -24.67
C ASP A 22 -8.81 -6.70 -24.17
N VAL A 23 -8.22 -6.19 -23.10
CA VAL A 23 -7.07 -6.82 -22.42
C VAL A 23 -7.46 -7.46 -21.10
N SER A 24 -8.75 -7.52 -20.77
CA SER A 24 -9.27 -8.00 -19.49
C SER A 24 -8.56 -7.30 -18.33
N TYR A 25 -7.83 -8.02 -17.47
CA TYR A 25 -7.05 -7.44 -16.38
C TYR A 25 -5.61 -7.10 -16.77
N GLY A 26 -5.21 -7.29 -18.02
CA GLY A 26 -3.90 -6.87 -18.53
C GLY A 26 -2.74 -7.67 -17.96
N ASN A 27 -2.99 -8.91 -17.54
CA ASN A 27 -1.95 -9.82 -17.05
C ASN A 27 -1.06 -10.31 -18.20
N ALA A 28 0.08 -10.93 -17.88
CA ALA A 28 1.03 -11.42 -18.88
C ALA A 28 0.39 -12.42 -19.86
N ASP A 29 -0.49 -13.30 -19.39
CA ASP A 29 -1.23 -14.26 -20.21
C ASP A 29 -2.25 -13.61 -21.15
N ASP A 30 -2.97 -12.58 -20.68
CA ASP A 30 -3.90 -11.80 -21.50
C ASP A 30 -3.15 -11.16 -22.67
N LEU A 31 -2.00 -10.56 -22.40
CA LEU A 31 -1.16 -9.93 -23.41
C LEU A 31 -0.59 -10.95 -24.41
N LYS A 32 -0.16 -12.12 -23.93
CA LYS A 32 0.33 -13.21 -24.80
C LYS A 32 -0.76 -13.72 -25.73
N ARG A 33 -1.99 -13.89 -25.23
CA ARG A 33 -3.15 -14.28 -26.04
C ARG A 33 -3.43 -13.25 -27.13
N ILE A 34 -3.46 -11.97 -26.76
CA ILE A 34 -3.84 -10.88 -27.67
C ILE A 34 -2.80 -10.65 -28.76
N LYS A 35 -1.50 -10.66 -28.41
CA LYS A 35 -0.42 -10.49 -29.38
C LYS A 35 -0.39 -11.58 -30.46
N LYS A 36 -0.92 -12.77 -30.17
CA LYS A 36 -1.09 -13.84 -31.17
C LYS A 36 -2.25 -13.60 -32.13
N MET A 37 -3.24 -12.82 -31.71
CA MET A 37 -4.49 -12.60 -32.45
C MET A 37 -4.46 -11.30 -33.26
N LYS A 38 -3.90 -10.22 -32.71
CA LYS A 38 -3.96 -8.88 -33.31
C LYS A 38 -2.64 -8.11 -33.12
N ASN A 39 -2.38 -7.17 -34.03
CA ASN A 39 -1.33 -6.17 -33.85
C ASN A 39 -1.81 -5.10 -32.86
N VAL A 40 -1.10 -4.97 -31.74
CA VAL A 40 -1.44 -4.05 -30.63
C VAL A 40 -0.79 -2.67 -30.72
N THR A 41 0.13 -2.48 -31.69
CA THR A 41 0.91 -1.23 -31.81
C THR A 41 0.00 -0.02 -32.00
N ASN A 42 0.14 0.98 -31.13
CA ASN A 42 -0.68 2.21 -31.08
C ASN A 42 -2.19 1.98 -30.98
N ARG A 43 -2.64 0.81 -30.49
CA ARG A 43 -4.05 0.54 -30.20
C ARG A 43 -4.44 1.02 -28.80
N ILE A 44 -5.74 1.06 -28.52
CA ILE A 44 -6.29 1.42 -27.21
C ILE A 44 -6.63 0.12 -26.46
N ALA A 45 -6.05 -0.09 -25.29
CA ALA A 45 -6.40 -1.21 -24.43
C ALA A 45 -7.65 -0.88 -23.59
N LEU A 46 -8.64 -1.78 -23.58
CA LEU A 46 -9.75 -1.74 -22.62
C LEU A 46 -9.35 -2.59 -21.41
N LEU A 47 -9.13 -1.93 -20.27
CA LEU A 47 -8.49 -2.52 -19.09
C LEU A 47 -9.39 -2.46 -17.86
N LYS A 48 -9.56 -3.61 -17.20
CA LYS A 48 -10.20 -3.75 -15.88
C LYS A 48 -9.23 -3.35 -14.76
N LEU A 49 -9.72 -2.57 -13.79
CA LEU A 49 -9.02 -2.26 -12.55
C LEU A 49 -9.03 -3.48 -11.60
N GLY A 50 -8.02 -3.60 -10.73
CA GLY A 50 -7.88 -4.72 -9.79
C GLY A 50 -7.00 -5.87 -10.28
N ARG A 51 -6.93 -6.93 -9.47
CA ARG A 51 -6.05 -8.12 -9.55
C ARG A 51 -4.55 -7.86 -9.42
N LEU A 52 -4.01 -6.96 -10.23
CA LEU A 52 -2.61 -6.52 -10.18
C LEU A 52 -2.53 -5.00 -10.07
N PRO A 53 -1.43 -4.44 -9.52
CA PRO A 53 -1.24 -2.99 -9.41
C PRO A 53 -1.40 -2.28 -10.75
N LEU A 54 -2.13 -1.16 -10.77
CA LEU A 54 -2.36 -0.42 -12.01
C LEU A 54 -1.06 -0.04 -12.73
N LEU A 55 -0.06 0.47 -12.00
CA LEU A 55 1.20 0.91 -12.59
C LEU A 55 1.97 -0.23 -13.25
N TYR A 56 1.91 -1.43 -12.68
CA TYR A 56 2.49 -2.63 -13.26
C TYR A 56 1.81 -2.97 -14.59
N LYS A 57 0.48 -3.05 -14.61
CA LYS A 57 -0.30 -3.34 -15.82
C LYS A 57 -0.03 -2.34 -16.93
N LEU A 58 0.02 -1.05 -16.61
CA LEU A 58 0.35 0.00 -17.57
C LEU A 58 1.76 -0.19 -18.13
N SER A 59 2.74 -0.56 -17.30
CA SER A 59 4.12 -0.83 -17.77
C SER A 59 4.17 -2.00 -18.75
N LEU A 60 3.35 -3.04 -18.56
CA LEU A 60 3.26 -4.17 -19.49
C LEU A 60 2.61 -3.76 -20.82
N LEU A 61 1.55 -2.96 -20.76
CA LEU A 61 0.85 -2.45 -21.96
C LEU A 61 1.75 -1.51 -22.77
N GLU A 62 2.51 -0.64 -22.09
CA GLU A 62 3.50 0.25 -22.71
C GLU A 62 4.60 -0.57 -23.40
N LYS A 63 5.18 -1.56 -22.72
CA LYS A 63 6.16 -2.50 -23.32
C LYS A 63 5.56 -3.31 -24.48
N ALA A 64 4.26 -3.58 -24.46
CA ALA A 64 3.57 -4.27 -25.54
C ALA A 64 3.32 -3.38 -26.77
N GLY A 65 3.46 -2.06 -26.65
CA GLY A 65 3.31 -1.10 -27.74
C GLY A 65 1.91 -0.49 -27.85
N PHE A 66 1.06 -0.62 -26.84
CA PHE A 66 -0.23 0.10 -26.82
C PHE A 66 0.00 1.62 -26.80
N GLY A 67 -0.95 2.37 -27.37
CA GLY A 67 -0.90 3.84 -27.38
C GLY A 67 -1.78 4.47 -26.30
N GLY A 68 -2.86 3.80 -25.89
CA GLY A 68 -3.81 4.32 -24.90
C GLY A 68 -4.52 3.22 -24.12
N VAL A 69 -5.21 3.61 -23.06
CA VAL A 69 -5.91 2.74 -22.10
C VAL A 69 -7.22 3.40 -21.68
N LEU A 70 -8.33 2.69 -21.91
CA LEU A 70 -9.61 2.94 -21.28
C LEU A 70 -9.71 2.08 -20.02
N LEU A 71 -9.68 2.72 -18.86
CA LEU A 71 -9.67 2.04 -17.57
C LEU A 71 -11.09 2.03 -16.98
N TYR A 72 -11.58 0.89 -16.53
CA TYR A 72 -12.88 0.79 -15.87
C TYR A 72 -12.88 -0.24 -14.75
N ILE A 73 -13.92 -0.21 -13.93
CA ILE A 73 -14.17 -1.23 -12.89
C ILE A 73 -15.30 -2.11 -13.39
N ASP A 74 -15.05 -3.42 -13.48
CA ASP A 74 -16.08 -4.37 -13.87
C ASP A 74 -17.11 -4.49 -12.73
N PRO A 75 -18.42 -4.34 -13.00
CA PRO A 75 -19.45 -4.51 -11.98
C PRO A 75 -19.40 -5.85 -11.24
N CYS A 76 -18.85 -6.90 -11.86
CA CYS A 76 -18.72 -8.21 -11.23
C CYS A 76 -17.59 -8.28 -10.18
N ASP A 77 -16.67 -7.32 -10.15
CA ASP A 77 -15.63 -7.22 -9.13
C ASP A 77 -16.08 -6.45 -7.89
N LEU A 78 -17.25 -5.81 -7.94
CA LEU A 78 -17.80 -5.03 -6.83
C LEU A 78 -18.53 -5.93 -5.83
N PRO A 79 -18.51 -5.56 -4.53
CA PRO A 79 -19.42 -6.15 -3.56
C PRO A 79 -20.87 -6.03 -4.04
N LYS A 80 -21.70 -7.07 -3.83
CA LYS A 80 -23.10 -7.11 -4.31
C LYS A 80 -23.96 -5.91 -3.86
N THR A 81 -23.60 -5.26 -2.77
CA THR A 81 -24.28 -4.10 -2.20
C THR A 81 -23.90 -2.77 -2.86
N THR A 82 -22.88 -2.77 -3.71
CA THR A 82 -22.27 -1.56 -4.27
C THR A 82 -22.55 -1.47 -5.77
N ASN A 83 -23.10 -0.35 -6.23
CA ASN A 83 -23.36 -0.11 -7.66
C ASN A 83 -22.65 1.16 -8.13
N LEU A 84 -21.53 1.00 -8.85
CA LEU A 84 -20.73 2.09 -9.42
C LEU A 84 -20.86 2.15 -10.94
N SER A 85 -21.93 1.60 -11.51
CA SER A 85 -22.05 1.41 -12.96
C SER A 85 -21.99 2.73 -13.75
N TYR A 86 -22.48 3.82 -13.16
CA TYR A 86 -22.49 5.15 -13.77
C TYR A 86 -21.37 6.05 -13.27
N ASP A 87 -20.64 5.61 -12.26
CA ASP A 87 -19.60 6.41 -11.67
C ASP A 87 -18.34 6.38 -12.53
N THR A 88 -17.73 7.55 -12.60
CA THR A 88 -16.37 7.71 -13.11
C THR A 88 -15.45 7.95 -11.92
N PHE A 89 -14.15 7.75 -12.08
CA PHE A 89 -13.20 7.87 -10.97
C PHE A 89 -11.89 8.51 -11.43
N MET A 90 -11.09 8.97 -10.47
CA MET A 90 -9.72 9.41 -10.72
C MET A 90 -8.74 8.33 -10.27
N VAL A 91 -7.60 8.27 -10.96
CA VAL A 91 -6.44 7.45 -10.56
C VAL A 91 -5.18 8.30 -10.66
N SER A 92 -4.21 7.99 -9.81
CA SER A 92 -2.86 8.56 -9.93
C SER A 92 -1.96 7.59 -10.67
N LEU A 93 -1.29 8.05 -11.74
CA LEU A 93 -0.25 7.28 -12.43
C LEU A 93 1.14 7.53 -11.83
N ASN A 94 1.21 8.16 -10.65
CA ASN A 94 2.44 8.44 -9.95
C ASN A 94 2.74 7.39 -8.87
N PRO A 95 3.88 6.69 -8.93
CA PRO A 95 4.27 5.70 -7.93
C PRO A 95 4.57 6.31 -6.55
N GLY A 96 4.83 7.61 -6.46
CA GLY A 96 5.14 8.27 -5.20
C GLY A 96 5.94 9.55 -5.37
N GLY A 97 5.69 10.54 -4.51
CA GLY A 97 6.51 11.75 -4.40
C GLY A 97 6.31 12.75 -5.53
N ASP A 98 7.13 13.79 -5.57
CA ASP A 98 7.21 14.76 -6.65
C ASP A 98 7.95 14.12 -7.85
N PRO A 99 7.29 13.97 -9.01
CA PRO A 99 7.92 13.39 -10.21
C PRO A 99 9.19 14.11 -10.68
N SER A 100 9.38 15.37 -10.28
CA SER A 100 10.54 16.18 -10.66
C SER A 100 11.76 15.98 -9.76
N THR A 101 11.62 15.35 -8.59
CA THR A 101 12.71 15.15 -7.62
C THR A 101 12.80 13.70 -7.13
N PRO A 102 12.93 12.70 -8.03
CA PRO A 102 12.93 11.30 -7.60
C PRO A 102 14.16 10.97 -6.73
N GLY A 103 13.91 10.58 -5.48
CA GLY A 103 14.94 10.10 -4.55
C GLY A 103 15.54 11.18 -3.63
N TYR A 104 15.05 12.42 -3.68
CA TYR A 104 15.49 13.51 -2.82
C TYR A 104 14.39 14.57 -2.67
N PRO A 105 14.29 15.25 -1.52
CA PRO A 105 13.14 16.07 -1.21
C PRO A 105 12.96 17.29 -2.13
N SER A 106 11.71 17.59 -2.45
CA SER A 106 11.23 18.74 -3.22
C SER A 106 11.13 20.00 -2.35
N ILE A 107 12.30 20.53 -1.96
CA ILE A 107 12.44 21.77 -1.20
C ILE A 107 12.94 22.92 -2.08
N ASP A 108 12.96 24.13 -1.52
CA ASP A 108 13.52 25.30 -2.20
C ASP A 108 15.01 25.07 -2.52
N GLY A 109 15.38 25.23 -3.78
CA GLY A 109 16.74 24.99 -4.27
C GLY A 109 17.01 23.57 -4.78
N SER A 110 16.08 22.62 -4.61
CA SER A 110 16.21 21.28 -5.21
C SER A 110 16.23 21.37 -6.74
N PHE A 111 17.13 20.59 -7.35
CA PHE A 111 17.13 20.40 -8.80
C PHE A 111 15.82 19.73 -9.23
N ARG A 112 15.19 20.18 -10.32
CA ARG A 112 13.91 19.63 -10.79
C ARG A 112 14.07 19.11 -12.21
N GLN A 113 13.80 17.84 -12.39
CA GLN A 113 13.75 17.20 -13.70
C GLN A 113 12.49 17.63 -14.46
N ASN A 114 12.63 17.86 -15.77
CA ASN A 114 11.48 18.08 -16.62
C ASN A 114 10.82 16.74 -16.99
N ARG A 115 9.98 16.22 -16.09
CA ARG A 115 9.14 15.04 -16.29
C ARG A 115 7.67 15.45 -16.36
N SER A 116 7.19 15.76 -17.56
CA SER A 116 5.80 16.20 -17.74
C SER A 116 4.80 15.03 -17.74
N ASN A 117 5.21 13.85 -18.22
CA ASN A 117 4.40 12.63 -18.30
C ASN A 117 5.17 11.46 -17.64
N LEU A 118 4.47 10.65 -16.85
CA LEU A 118 5.06 9.49 -16.17
C LEU A 118 4.94 8.18 -16.96
N THR A 119 4.11 8.19 -18.01
CA THR A 119 3.94 7.11 -18.98
C THR A 119 3.72 7.72 -20.36
N SER A 120 4.06 6.97 -21.42
CA SER A 120 3.72 7.36 -22.79
C SER A 120 2.24 7.11 -23.13
N LEU A 121 1.54 6.27 -22.36
CA LEU A 121 0.15 5.88 -22.60
C LEU A 121 -0.85 7.02 -22.33
N LEU A 122 -1.85 7.17 -23.20
CA LEU A 122 -3.06 7.93 -22.85
C LEU A 122 -3.95 7.08 -21.96
N VAL A 123 -4.06 7.38 -20.67
CA VAL A 123 -4.96 6.67 -19.76
C VAL A 123 -6.16 7.54 -19.42
N GLN A 124 -7.37 7.00 -19.59
CA GLN A 124 -8.62 7.66 -19.19
C GLN A 124 -9.54 6.68 -18.45
N PRO A 125 -9.93 6.98 -17.19
CA PRO A 125 -10.95 6.23 -16.50
C PRO A 125 -12.33 6.53 -17.07
N VAL A 126 -13.15 5.49 -17.20
CA VAL A 126 -14.51 5.54 -17.75
C VAL A 126 -15.47 4.70 -16.90
N SER A 127 -16.76 5.01 -16.97
CA SER A 127 -17.78 4.27 -16.24
C SER A 127 -18.07 2.92 -16.92
N ALA A 128 -18.47 1.92 -16.13
CA ALA A 128 -18.88 0.62 -16.66
C ALA A 128 -20.06 0.75 -17.64
N SER A 129 -20.97 1.70 -17.42
CA SER A 129 -22.08 2.02 -18.32
C SER A 129 -21.63 2.55 -19.69
N LEU A 130 -20.51 3.30 -19.75
CA LEU A 130 -19.94 3.72 -21.03
C LEU A 130 -19.37 2.51 -21.78
N ILE A 131 -18.71 1.61 -21.06
CA ILE A 131 -18.18 0.36 -21.63
C ILE A 131 -19.31 -0.56 -22.11
N ALA A 132 -20.38 -0.72 -21.34
CA ALA A 132 -21.55 -1.50 -21.76
C ALA A 132 -22.19 -0.96 -23.05
N LYS A 133 -22.21 0.37 -23.23
CA LYS A 133 -22.64 1.01 -24.49
C LYS A 133 -21.67 0.76 -25.63
N LEU A 134 -20.35 0.79 -25.38
CA LEU A 134 -19.32 0.50 -26.38
C LEU A 134 -19.40 -0.94 -26.90
N ILE A 135 -19.71 -1.89 -26.00
CA ILE A 135 -19.86 -3.32 -26.30
C ILE A 135 -21.20 -3.62 -26.99
N SER A 136 -22.17 -2.69 -27.00
CA SER A 136 -23.55 -2.93 -27.44
C SER A 136 -24.24 -4.06 -26.65
N SER A 137 -23.84 -4.26 -25.39
CA SER A 137 -24.46 -5.29 -24.54
C SER A 137 -25.92 -4.91 -24.28
N PRO A 138 -26.90 -5.81 -24.53
CA PRO A 138 -28.22 -5.68 -23.93
C PRO A 138 -28.02 -5.52 -22.41
N LYS A 139 -28.86 -4.71 -21.74
CA LYS A 139 -28.88 -4.61 -20.27
C LYS A 139 -28.71 -6.02 -19.72
N ALA A 140 -27.64 -6.26 -18.95
CA ALA A 140 -27.31 -7.57 -18.39
C ALA A 140 -28.59 -8.22 -17.83
N THR A 141 -29.20 -9.10 -18.62
CA THR A 141 -30.37 -9.86 -18.19
C THR A 141 -29.82 -10.86 -17.22
N THR A 142 -30.11 -10.66 -15.95
CA THR A 142 -29.86 -11.61 -14.88
C THR A 142 -30.71 -12.86 -15.12
N THR A 143 -30.32 -13.68 -16.09
CA THR A 143 -30.77 -15.06 -16.21
C THR A 143 -29.83 -15.89 -15.37
N ASN A 144 -30.31 -16.22 -14.16
CA ASN A 144 -29.60 -16.86 -13.05
C ASN A 144 -28.60 -15.93 -12.33
N ASN A 145 -28.45 -16.10 -11.02
CA ASN A 145 -27.68 -15.26 -10.08
C ASN A 145 -26.16 -15.09 -10.38
N ALA A 146 -25.69 -15.35 -11.60
CA ALA A 146 -24.31 -15.17 -12.03
C ALA A 146 -24.14 -13.79 -12.70
N CYS A 147 -23.20 -12.99 -12.20
CA CYS A 147 -22.79 -11.75 -12.85
C CYS A 147 -22.00 -12.06 -14.13
N THR A 148 -22.33 -11.40 -15.24
CA THR A 148 -21.59 -11.53 -16.50
C THR A 148 -20.59 -10.38 -16.63
N PRO A 149 -19.28 -10.66 -16.67
CA PRO A 149 -18.26 -9.62 -16.87
C PRO A 149 -18.47 -8.85 -18.17
N LEU A 150 -18.10 -7.58 -18.19
CA LEU A 150 -18.08 -6.79 -19.43
C LEU A 150 -16.87 -7.22 -20.25
N GLU A 151 -17.11 -7.73 -21.46
CA GLU A 151 -16.08 -8.20 -22.39
C GLU A 151 -16.42 -7.73 -23.80
N LEU A 152 -15.45 -7.10 -24.48
CA LEU A 152 -15.58 -6.69 -25.88
C LEU A 152 -15.20 -7.87 -26.80
N PRO A 153 -16.09 -8.33 -27.68
CA PRO A 153 -15.80 -9.47 -28.55
C PRO A 153 -14.61 -9.22 -29.48
N ASN A 154 -13.69 -10.20 -29.58
CA ASN A 154 -12.47 -10.07 -30.39
C ASN A 154 -12.72 -9.87 -31.90
N ASN A 155 -13.89 -10.28 -32.39
CA ASN A 155 -14.23 -10.26 -33.82
C ASN A 155 -14.83 -8.92 -34.27
N GLU A 156 -15.08 -8.00 -33.35
CA GLU A 156 -15.67 -6.70 -33.66
C GLU A 156 -14.64 -5.59 -33.55
N GLU A 157 -14.56 -4.75 -34.58
CA GLU A 157 -13.72 -3.54 -34.54
C GLU A 157 -14.51 -2.38 -33.93
N ARG A 158 -13.93 -1.73 -32.92
CA ARG A 158 -14.47 -0.52 -32.30
C ARG A 158 -13.40 0.54 -32.29
N ILE A 159 -13.62 1.64 -33.00
CA ILE A 159 -12.67 2.76 -33.06
C ILE A 159 -13.12 3.85 -32.10
N VAL A 160 -12.23 4.26 -31.20
CA VAL A 160 -12.46 5.35 -30.25
C VAL A 160 -11.47 6.47 -30.51
N ASN A 161 -11.93 7.72 -30.38
CA ASN A 161 -11.07 8.90 -30.37
C ASN A 161 -10.83 9.35 -28.92
N MET A 162 -9.60 9.32 -28.46
CA MET A 162 -9.19 9.75 -27.12
C MET A 162 -8.37 11.04 -27.21
N GLN A 163 -8.88 12.10 -26.59
CA GLN A 163 -8.22 13.40 -26.53
C GLN A 163 -8.04 13.83 -25.08
N ILE A 164 -6.79 13.88 -24.61
CA ILE A 164 -6.44 14.27 -23.23
C ILE A 164 -5.68 15.60 -23.24
N GLN A 165 -6.24 16.63 -22.62
CA GLN A 165 -5.69 18.00 -22.61
C GLN A 165 -5.34 18.50 -21.20
N THR A 166 -4.85 17.61 -20.33
CA THR A 166 -4.47 17.97 -18.96
C THR A 166 -3.24 18.90 -18.93
N VAL A 167 -3.22 19.85 -17.98
CA VAL A 167 -2.10 20.79 -17.81
C VAL A 167 -1.39 20.50 -16.50
N THR A 168 -0.09 20.23 -16.59
CA THR A 168 0.77 19.98 -15.42
C THR A 168 1.23 21.33 -14.87
N LYS A 169 1.08 21.54 -13.57
CA LYS A 169 1.51 22.78 -12.91
C LYS A 169 2.19 22.46 -11.59
N PHE A 170 3.28 23.16 -11.30
CA PHE A 170 3.86 23.14 -9.96
C PHE A 170 2.91 23.82 -8.97
N LYS A 171 2.74 23.19 -7.81
CA LYS A 171 1.89 23.65 -6.73
C LYS A 171 2.56 23.34 -5.40
N THR A 172 2.44 24.27 -4.47
CA THR A 172 2.87 24.06 -3.09
C THR A 172 1.97 23.02 -2.44
N VAL A 173 2.58 22.00 -1.86
CA VAL A 173 1.92 21.02 -1.00
C VAL A 173 2.32 21.34 0.44
N THR A 174 1.36 21.35 1.36
CA THR A 174 1.62 21.60 2.77
C THR A 174 1.44 20.31 3.55
N ASN A 175 2.30 20.08 4.52
CA ASN A 175 2.12 19.06 5.55
C ASN A 175 1.97 19.78 6.90
N VAL A 176 1.15 19.22 7.80
CA VAL A 176 1.08 19.69 9.19
C VAL A 176 1.62 18.59 10.09
N VAL A 177 2.71 18.88 10.79
CA VAL A 177 3.37 17.92 11.68
C VAL A 177 3.46 18.51 13.07
N GLY A 178 2.96 17.79 14.07
CA GLY A 178 3.08 18.13 15.49
C GLY A 178 3.45 16.90 16.29
N TYR A 179 4.08 17.07 17.45
CA TYR A 179 4.52 15.93 18.25
C TYR A 179 4.27 16.10 19.74
N LEU A 180 4.08 14.97 20.41
CA LEU A 180 4.04 14.83 21.86
C LEU A 180 5.31 14.10 22.29
N LYS A 181 6.26 14.83 22.86
CA LYS A 181 7.56 14.28 23.29
C LYS A 181 7.38 13.23 24.39
N GLY A 182 8.05 12.09 24.21
CA GLY A 182 8.11 11.00 25.18
C GLY A 182 9.04 11.29 26.37
N LEU A 183 8.85 10.57 27.47
CA LEU A 183 9.64 10.71 28.70
C LEU A 183 10.88 9.81 28.70
N THR A 184 10.68 8.50 28.52
CA THR A 184 11.72 7.47 28.70
C THR A 184 12.55 7.23 27.45
N SER A 185 11.91 7.25 26.27
CA SER A 185 12.56 7.06 24.96
C SER A 185 12.10 8.15 23.99
N PRO A 186 12.49 9.42 24.21
CA PRO A 186 12.06 10.55 23.39
C PRO A 186 12.54 10.45 21.94
N ASP A 187 13.55 9.63 21.66
CA ASP A 187 14.14 9.37 20.35
C ASP A 187 13.45 8.22 19.58
N ARG A 188 12.39 7.64 20.13
CA ARG A 188 11.56 6.62 19.47
C ARG A 188 10.22 7.25 19.07
N TYR A 189 9.86 7.10 17.79
CA TYR A 189 8.74 7.79 17.18
C TYR A 189 7.62 6.85 16.75
N ILE A 190 6.40 7.15 17.18
CA ILE A 190 5.19 6.54 16.64
C ILE A 190 4.52 7.59 15.78
N LEU A 191 4.50 7.34 14.47
CA LEU A 191 3.89 8.24 13.51
C LEU A 191 2.41 7.91 13.41
N VAL A 192 1.55 8.92 13.54
CA VAL A 192 0.11 8.83 13.35
C VAL A 192 -0.26 9.70 12.16
N GLY A 193 -0.47 9.06 11.02
CA GLY A 193 -0.67 9.73 9.74
C GLY A 193 -2.13 9.87 9.37
N SER A 194 -2.50 11.06 8.90
CA SER A 194 -3.78 11.37 8.27
C SER A 194 -3.54 12.15 6.97
N ARG A 195 -4.60 12.45 6.22
CA ARG A 195 -4.56 13.39 5.09
C ARG A 195 -5.53 14.54 5.34
N HIS A 196 -5.19 15.73 4.86
CA HIS A 196 -6.09 16.87 4.85
C HIS A 196 -6.49 17.27 3.43
N HIS A 197 -7.44 18.18 3.34
CA HIS A 197 -7.89 18.71 2.06
C HIS A 197 -6.74 19.41 1.33
N THR A 198 -6.45 18.95 0.12
CA THR A 198 -5.65 19.76 -0.81
C THR A 198 -6.58 20.44 -1.78
N ALA A 199 -6.38 21.75 -2.03
CA ALA A 199 -7.02 22.41 -3.16
C ALA A 199 -6.77 21.53 -4.40
N TYR A 200 -7.81 21.19 -5.16
CA TYR A 200 -7.79 20.24 -6.28
C TYR A 200 -7.83 18.74 -5.95
N SER A 201 -7.98 18.35 -4.67
CA SER A 201 -8.43 16.99 -4.33
C SER A 201 -9.95 16.87 -4.47
N TYR A 202 -10.37 15.78 -5.10
CA TYR A 202 -11.75 15.54 -5.52
C TYR A 202 -12.64 14.95 -4.42
N ASN A 203 -12.02 14.48 -3.33
CA ASN A 203 -12.72 13.79 -2.26
C ASN A 203 -13.36 14.85 -1.34
N GLY A 204 -14.62 15.19 -1.57
CA GLY A 204 -15.30 16.25 -0.81
C GLY A 204 -15.36 16.02 0.70
N GLN A 205 -15.29 14.77 1.17
CA GLN A 205 -15.49 14.44 2.60
C GLN A 205 -14.57 13.33 3.17
N GLU A 206 -13.89 12.49 2.36
CA GLU A 206 -13.08 11.39 2.94
C GLU A 206 -11.90 11.87 3.80
N TRP A 207 -11.27 12.99 3.42
CA TRP A 207 -10.22 13.60 4.25
C TRP A 207 -10.80 14.14 5.57
N ALA A 208 -12.08 14.52 5.59
CA ALA A 208 -12.74 15.05 6.78
C ALA A 208 -12.92 13.96 7.83
N SER A 209 -13.26 12.72 7.44
CA SER A 209 -13.30 11.56 8.35
C SER A 209 -11.93 11.31 9.01
N SER A 210 -10.85 11.26 8.21
CA SER A 210 -9.48 11.16 8.72
C SER A 210 -9.11 12.29 9.68
N THR A 211 -9.45 13.53 9.31
CA THR A 211 -9.16 14.73 10.11
C THR A 211 -9.97 14.73 11.42
N ALA A 212 -11.22 14.28 11.39
CA ALA A 212 -12.07 14.19 12.57
C ALA A 212 -11.51 13.21 13.60
N ILE A 213 -11.11 12.01 13.17
CA ILE A 213 -10.54 10.99 14.08
C ILE A 213 -9.23 11.47 14.69
N ILE A 214 -8.28 11.96 13.87
CA ILE A 214 -6.98 12.38 14.41
C ILE A 214 -7.12 13.58 15.36
N THR A 215 -8.00 14.54 15.07
CA THR A 215 -8.22 15.70 15.94
C THR A 215 -8.97 15.33 17.22
N ALA A 216 -9.95 14.42 17.15
CA ALA A 216 -10.63 13.88 18.33
C ALA A 216 -9.66 13.12 19.23
N PHE A 217 -8.80 12.27 18.65
CA PHE A 217 -7.76 11.56 19.39
C PHE A 217 -6.77 12.52 20.06
N ILE A 218 -6.23 13.50 19.33
CA ILE A 218 -5.33 14.52 19.89
C ILE A 218 -6.03 15.26 21.03
N ARG A 219 -7.29 15.68 20.86
CA ARG A 219 -8.06 16.38 21.90
C ARG A 219 -8.19 15.54 23.16
N ALA A 220 -8.55 14.25 23.04
CA ALA A 220 -8.67 13.33 24.17
C ALA A 220 -7.32 13.10 24.86
N LEU A 221 -6.25 12.89 24.09
CA LEU A 221 -4.90 12.70 24.59
C LEU A 221 -4.41 13.94 25.36
N MET A 222 -4.67 15.13 24.84
CA MET A 222 -4.27 16.39 25.48
C MET A 222 -4.96 16.62 26.82
N LEU A 223 -6.14 16.05 27.07
CA LEU A 223 -6.76 16.09 28.41
C LEU A 223 -5.93 15.32 29.45
N ARG A 224 -5.33 14.18 29.06
CA ARG A 224 -4.40 13.43 29.93
C ARG A 224 -3.10 14.20 30.12
N VAL A 225 -2.56 14.78 29.05
CA VAL A 225 -1.33 15.59 29.11
C VAL A 225 -1.47 16.80 30.03
N LYS A 226 -2.63 17.49 30.00
CA LYS A 226 -2.92 18.59 30.92
C LYS A 226 -2.96 18.17 32.40
N ARG A 227 -3.18 16.88 32.68
CA ARG A 227 -3.13 16.29 34.03
C ARG A 227 -1.74 15.75 34.41
N GLY A 228 -0.71 16.04 33.61
CA GLY A 228 0.68 15.67 33.90
C GLY A 228 1.15 14.36 33.25
N TRP A 229 0.29 13.64 32.53
CA TRP A 229 0.69 12.41 31.85
C TRP A 229 1.56 12.68 30.61
N ARG A 230 2.55 11.83 30.36
CA ARG A 230 3.38 11.81 29.14
C ARG A 230 3.57 10.37 28.68
N PRO A 231 3.66 10.12 27.36
CA PRO A 231 3.99 8.80 26.85
C PRO A 231 5.48 8.46 27.08
N ASP A 232 5.85 7.19 27.06
CA ASP A 232 7.26 6.79 27.12
C ASP A 232 8.00 7.11 25.81
N ARG A 233 7.36 6.83 24.68
CA ARG A 233 7.86 7.13 23.33
C ARG A 233 7.19 8.39 22.77
N THR A 234 7.87 9.09 21.88
CA THR A 234 7.33 10.30 21.23
C THR A 234 6.26 9.91 20.21
N ILE A 235 5.10 10.56 20.27
CA ILE A 235 4.04 10.40 19.26
C ILE A 235 4.10 11.60 18.30
N VAL A 236 4.17 11.35 17.00
CA VAL A 236 4.22 12.38 15.96
C VAL A 236 2.96 12.29 15.13
N PHE A 237 2.17 13.36 15.13
CA PHE A 237 0.94 13.49 14.35
C PHE A 237 1.26 14.18 13.03
N CYS A 238 0.92 13.51 11.93
CA CYS A 238 1.16 14.01 10.59
C CYS A 238 -0.16 14.13 9.83
N SER A 239 -0.39 15.28 9.22
CA SER A 239 -1.45 15.48 8.25
C SER A 239 -0.82 15.80 6.89
N TRP A 240 -0.89 14.81 6.00
CA TRP A 240 -0.22 14.83 4.70
C TRP A 240 -1.04 15.55 3.64
N GLY A 241 -0.37 16.41 2.87
CA GLY A 241 -0.90 16.99 1.64
C GLY A 241 -0.52 16.15 0.41
N GLY A 242 -1.19 16.39 -0.71
CA GLY A 242 -0.84 15.81 -2.01
C GLY A 242 -1.12 14.30 -2.15
N THR A 243 -1.89 13.69 -1.25
CA THR A 243 -2.17 12.24 -1.24
C THR A 243 -2.71 11.73 -2.59
N ALA A 244 -3.71 12.43 -3.16
CA ALA A 244 -4.34 12.03 -4.42
C ALA A 244 -3.39 12.08 -5.63
N PHE A 245 -2.27 12.80 -5.53
CA PHE A 245 -1.30 13.02 -6.61
C PHE A 245 -0.08 12.10 -6.53
N GLY A 246 -0.19 10.98 -5.80
CA GLY A 246 0.90 10.05 -5.55
C GLY A 246 1.58 10.27 -4.20
N ASN A 247 0.81 10.51 -3.13
CA ASN A 247 1.35 10.60 -1.76
C ASN A 247 2.46 11.64 -1.58
N ILE A 248 2.45 12.73 -2.36
CA ILE A 248 3.56 13.71 -2.45
C ILE A 248 4.03 14.14 -1.06
N GLY A 249 3.14 14.64 -0.22
CA GLY A 249 3.52 15.19 1.09
C GLY A 249 4.24 14.19 1.99
N SER A 250 3.72 12.96 2.11
CA SER A 250 4.37 11.92 2.94
C SER A 250 5.66 11.39 2.31
N TYR A 251 5.74 11.34 0.97
CA TYR A 251 6.93 10.87 0.26
C TYR A 251 8.09 11.84 0.43
N GLU A 252 7.87 13.12 0.12
CA GLU A 252 8.91 14.16 0.21
C GLU A 252 9.42 14.32 1.65
N TRP A 253 8.51 14.22 2.63
CA TRP A 253 8.89 14.23 4.04
C TRP A 253 9.69 12.97 4.43
N GLY A 254 9.33 11.82 3.87
CA GLY A 254 10.08 10.58 4.01
C GLY A 254 11.50 10.66 3.45
N GLU A 255 11.68 11.33 2.32
CA GLU A 255 12.99 11.55 1.69
C GLU A 255 13.86 12.53 2.49
N ASP A 256 13.28 13.66 2.94
CA ASP A 256 13.98 14.67 3.72
C ASP A 256 14.50 14.09 5.05
N PHE A 257 13.65 13.35 5.76
CA PHE A 257 13.97 12.80 7.08
C PHE A 257 14.46 11.35 7.04
N LYS A 258 14.81 10.82 5.86
CA LYS A 258 15.12 9.38 5.64
C LYS A 258 15.98 8.75 6.73
N LYS A 259 17.11 9.36 7.07
CA LYS A 259 18.05 8.84 8.08
C LYS A 259 17.44 8.79 9.49
N VAL A 260 16.67 9.81 9.84
CA VAL A 260 16.00 9.90 11.14
C VAL A 260 14.88 8.87 11.21
N LEU A 261 14.06 8.77 10.16
CA LEU A 261 12.95 7.82 10.11
C LEU A 261 13.43 6.37 10.15
N GLN A 262 14.47 6.06 9.39
CA GLN A 262 15.07 4.73 9.37
C GLN A 262 15.63 4.31 10.73
N ARG A 263 16.07 5.24 11.58
CA ARG A 263 16.66 4.92 12.88
C ARG A 263 15.68 4.98 14.06
N ASN A 264 14.71 5.89 14.00
CA ASN A 264 13.94 6.30 15.18
C ASN A 264 12.46 5.91 15.11
N VAL A 265 11.91 5.64 13.93
CA VAL A 265 10.48 5.29 13.80
C VAL A 265 10.26 3.84 14.21
N VAL A 266 9.31 3.67 15.13
CA VAL A 266 8.84 2.40 15.68
C VAL A 266 7.67 1.85 14.88
N ALA A 267 6.67 2.68 14.60
CA ALA A 267 5.49 2.28 13.86
C ALA A 267 4.89 3.48 13.13
N TYR A 268 4.16 3.20 12.05
CA TYR A 268 3.31 4.15 11.36
C TYR A 268 1.85 3.65 11.41
N VAL A 269 1.00 4.38 12.13
CA VAL A 269 -0.44 4.11 12.22
C VAL A 269 -1.17 5.03 11.24
N SER A 270 -1.78 4.43 10.23
CA SER A 270 -2.53 5.16 9.20
C SER A 270 -3.99 5.35 9.62
N LEU A 271 -4.43 6.59 9.70
CA LEU A 271 -5.84 6.97 9.86
C LEU A 271 -6.43 7.41 8.51
N HIS A 272 -5.96 6.82 7.41
CA HIS A 272 -6.40 7.16 6.06
C HIS A 272 -7.76 6.54 5.73
N SER A 273 -8.78 7.37 5.52
CA SER A 273 -10.15 6.95 5.19
C SER A 273 -10.65 5.81 6.10
N PRO A 274 -10.72 6.05 7.41
CA PRO A 274 -10.95 5.02 8.42
C PRO A 274 -12.35 4.41 8.34
N ILE A 275 -13.33 5.17 7.82
CA ILE A 275 -14.71 4.74 7.66
C ILE A 275 -15.02 4.64 6.16
N ARG A 276 -15.35 3.43 5.70
CA ARG A 276 -15.66 3.12 4.28
C ARG A 276 -16.92 2.31 4.10
N GLY A 277 -17.41 1.71 5.18
CA GLY A 277 -18.56 0.83 5.24
C GLY A 277 -19.03 0.73 6.68
N ASN A 278 -20.19 0.10 6.89
CA ASN A 278 -20.81 -0.09 8.20
C ASN A 278 -20.98 -1.57 8.60
N SER A 279 -20.43 -2.50 7.82
CA SER A 279 -20.67 -3.93 7.98
C SER A 279 -19.61 -4.66 8.81
N SER A 280 -18.33 -4.30 8.65
CA SER A 280 -17.21 -5.04 9.25
C SER A 280 -16.02 -4.12 9.49
N LEU A 281 -15.25 -4.44 10.52
CA LEU A 281 -13.93 -3.85 10.73
C LEU A 281 -12.94 -4.52 9.77
N TYR A 282 -12.24 -3.71 9.00
CA TYR A 282 -11.17 -4.16 8.11
C TYR A 282 -9.88 -3.56 8.59
N SER A 283 -8.88 -4.40 8.86
CA SER A 283 -7.67 -3.91 9.46
C SER A 283 -6.44 -4.59 8.91
N VAL A 284 -5.47 -3.76 8.54
CA VAL A 284 -4.27 -4.15 7.81
C VAL A 284 -3.08 -3.72 8.65
N ALA A 285 -2.28 -4.69 9.07
CA ALA A 285 -1.07 -4.48 9.84
C ALA A 285 0.05 -5.37 9.29
N SER A 286 1.29 -5.00 9.61
CA SER A 286 2.41 -5.88 9.35
C SER A 286 2.30 -7.17 10.19
N PRO A 287 2.95 -8.28 9.79
CA PRO A 287 2.87 -9.56 10.51
C PRO A 287 3.18 -9.44 12.00
N SER A 288 4.14 -8.59 12.37
CA SER A 288 4.51 -8.38 13.77
C SER A 288 3.41 -7.75 14.63
N LEU A 289 2.42 -7.12 14.01
CA LEU A 289 1.31 -6.40 14.62
C LEU A 289 -0.05 -7.07 14.38
N GLN A 290 -0.09 -8.23 13.69
CA GLN A 290 -1.34 -8.94 13.37
C GLN A 290 -2.14 -9.33 14.62
N GLN A 291 -1.47 -9.65 15.73
CA GLN A 291 -2.17 -9.95 16.98
C GLN A 291 -2.96 -8.75 17.55
N LEU A 292 -2.61 -7.53 17.13
CA LEU A 292 -3.32 -6.32 17.52
C LEU A 292 -4.47 -5.97 16.55
N VAL A 293 -4.58 -6.65 15.39
CA VAL A 293 -5.31 -6.16 14.22
C VAL A 293 -5.75 -7.31 13.27
N ALA A 294 -7.06 -7.49 12.99
CA ALA A 294 -7.58 -8.53 12.06
C ALA A 294 -8.09 -8.04 10.68
N GLU A 295 -7.49 -8.62 9.64
CA GLU A 295 -7.85 -8.85 8.21
C GLU A 295 -8.11 -7.72 7.18
N GLY A 296 -7.25 -7.70 6.12
CA GLY A 296 -7.60 -7.78 4.69
C GLY A 296 -7.51 -6.51 3.81
N PRO A 297 -6.61 -6.43 2.78
CA PRO A 297 -6.62 -5.35 1.78
C PRO A 297 -7.66 -5.56 0.65
N SER A 298 -8.18 -4.45 0.09
CA SER A 298 -9.15 -4.41 -1.02
C SER A 298 -8.63 -3.52 -2.17
N PHE A 299 -8.75 -3.90 -3.44
CA PHE A 299 -8.19 -3.13 -4.56
C PHE A 299 -8.80 -1.72 -4.78
N LEU A 300 -9.94 -1.41 -4.15
CA LEU A 300 -10.64 -0.14 -4.34
C LEU A 300 -9.85 1.11 -3.89
N PHE A 301 -8.72 0.96 -3.17
CA PHE A 301 -7.87 2.12 -2.81
C PHE A 301 -7.29 2.87 -4.02
N GLU A 302 -7.17 2.23 -5.19
CA GLU A 302 -6.61 2.87 -6.39
C GLU A 302 -7.58 3.86 -7.06
N ALA A 303 -8.90 3.69 -6.87
CA ALA A 303 -9.94 4.50 -7.49
C ALA A 303 -10.50 5.56 -6.53
N LEU A 304 -10.57 6.82 -6.99
CA LEU A 304 -11.12 7.96 -6.23
C LEU A 304 -12.45 8.42 -6.86
N PHE A 305 -13.56 8.30 -6.14
CA PHE A 305 -14.90 8.54 -6.70
C PHE A 305 -15.48 9.96 -6.40
N PRO A 306 -16.24 10.55 -7.35
CA PRO A 306 -16.87 11.88 -7.24
C PRO A 306 -18.02 12.04 -6.25
N LYS A 307 -18.95 11.08 -6.28
CA LYS A 307 -20.36 11.32 -5.91
C LYS A 307 -20.93 10.28 -4.95
N HIS A 308 -20.26 9.13 -4.77
CA HIS A 308 -20.79 8.00 -4.01
C HIS A 308 -19.82 7.44 -2.97
N THR A 309 -19.02 8.28 -2.32
CA THR A 309 -18.84 8.03 -0.89
C THR A 309 -20.20 8.31 -0.25
N THR A 310 -20.86 7.26 0.22
CA THR A 310 -21.98 7.35 1.18
C THR A 310 -21.75 8.57 2.04
N LYS A 311 -22.69 9.53 2.05
CA LYS A 311 -22.52 10.71 2.90
C LYS A 311 -22.16 10.20 4.28
N ILE A 312 -21.15 10.77 4.93
CA ILE A 312 -20.74 10.30 6.27
C ILE A 312 -21.98 10.28 7.20
N GLU A 313 -22.91 11.21 7.00
CA GLU A 313 -24.22 11.30 7.66
C GLU A 313 -25.15 10.11 7.40
N GLU A 314 -25.05 9.42 6.26
CA GLU A 314 -25.80 8.20 5.96
C GLU A 314 -25.08 6.94 6.49
N LEU A 315 -23.75 6.94 6.45
CA LEU A 315 -22.93 5.79 6.86
C LEU A 315 -22.78 5.68 8.38
N ASP A 316 -22.64 6.82 9.04
CA ASP A 316 -22.40 6.97 10.47
C ASP A 316 -23.11 8.22 11.02
N PRO A 317 -24.45 8.28 10.98
CA PRO A 317 -25.24 9.47 11.36
C PRO A 317 -24.95 9.99 12.77
N PHE A 318 -24.57 9.09 13.67
CA PHE A 318 -24.29 9.39 15.08
C PHE A 318 -22.80 9.40 15.42
N PHE A 319 -21.91 9.26 14.41
CA PHE A 319 -20.45 9.19 14.60
C PHE A 319 -19.97 8.04 15.51
N ASN A 320 -20.78 6.99 15.69
CA ASN A 320 -20.45 5.83 16.53
C ASN A 320 -19.28 5.01 15.93
N LEU A 321 -19.22 4.88 14.60
CA LEU A 321 -18.11 4.20 13.94
C LEU A 321 -16.83 5.03 14.06
N HIS A 322 -16.91 6.35 13.84
CA HIS A 322 -15.78 7.25 14.04
C HIS A 322 -15.26 7.20 15.48
N GLU A 323 -16.15 7.22 16.47
CA GLU A 323 -15.78 7.07 17.88
C GLU A 323 -15.09 5.73 18.15
N THR A 324 -15.64 4.64 17.63
CA THR A 324 -15.08 3.28 17.80
C THR A 324 -13.68 3.19 17.20
N ILE A 325 -13.49 3.64 15.95
CA ILE A 325 -12.17 3.64 15.31
C ILE A 325 -11.20 4.58 16.04
N THR A 326 -11.67 5.72 16.57
CA THR A 326 -10.84 6.62 17.37
C THR A 326 -10.34 5.93 18.64
N LYS A 327 -11.21 5.20 19.34
CA LYS A 327 -10.84 4.43 20.55
C LYS A 327 -9.87 3.31 20.21
N LEU A 328 -10.19 2.47 19.23
CA LEU A 328 -9.35 1.34 18.82
C LEU A 328 -7.95 1.81 18.37
N SER A 329 -7.89 2.78 17.45
CA SER A 329 -6.60 3.30 16.98
C SER A 329 -5.83 3.97 18.12
N GLY A 330 -6.54 4.67 19.01
CA GLY A 330 -5.94 5.30 20.18
C GLY A 330 -5.35 4.30 21.17
N GLU A 331 -6.02 3.16 21.40
CA GLU A 331 -5.52 2.07 22.24
C GLU A 331 -4.23 1.47 21.65
N VAL A 332 -4.23 1.14 20.35
CA VAL A 332 -3.03 0.63 19.66
C VAL A 332 -1.88 1.64 19.74
N ILE A 333 -2.13 2.92 19.45
CA ILE A 333 -1.12 3.98 19.53
C ILE A 333 -0.57 4.09 20.95
N LEU A 334 -1.44 4.05 21.97
CA LEU A 334 -1.02 4.16 23.37
C LEU A 334 -0.29 2.92 23.85
N GLN A 335 -0.66 1.72 23.40
CA GLN A 335 0.03 0.48 23.71
C GLN A 335 1.47 0.53 23.16
N ILE A 336 1.65 0.85 21.88
CA ILE A 336 2.99 1.00 21.29
C ILE A 336 3.77 2.15 21.98
N ALA A 337 3.10 3.22 22.40
CA ALA A 337 3.74 4.37 23.05
C ALA A 337 4.20 4.14 24.48
N ASN A 338 3.60 3.20 25.22
CA ASN A 338 3.81 3.06 26.67
C ASN A 338 4.21 1.66 27.12
N GLU A 339 4.06 0.62 26.30
CA GLU A 339 4.54 -0.71 26.69
C GLU A 339 6.07 -0.69 26.79
N PRO A 340 6.67 -1.13 27.92
CA PRO A 340 8.11 -1.11 28.09
C PRO A 340 8.83 -1.88 26.98
N VAL A 341 8.33 -3.06 26.64
CA VAL A 341 8.74 -3.85 25.46
C VAL A 341 7.74 -3.61 24.32
N LEU A 342 8.23 -3.41 23.11
CA LEU A 342 7.36 -3.22 21.94
C LEU A 342 6.43 -4.43 21.77
N PRO A 343 5.12 -4.22 21.54
CA PRO A 343 4.15 -5.30 21.38
C PRO A 343 4.22 -5.91 19.98
N PHE A 344 5.43 -6.24 19.52
CA PHE A 344 5.70 -6.79 18.20
C PHE A 344 6.14 -8.24 18.34
N ASN A 345 5.53 -9.14 17.58
CA ASN A 345 5.86 -10.55 17.64
C ASN A 345 6.78 -10.98 16.49
N ALA A 346 8.02 -11.34 16.83
CA ALA A 346 9.00 -11.85 15.87
C ALA A 346 8.59 -13.19 15.26
N LEU A 347 7.88 -14.05 16.02
CA LEU A 347 7.44 -15.36 15.52
C LEU A 347 6.40 -15.20 14.42
N ASP A 348 5.50 -14.22 14.51
CA ASP A 348 4.47 -14.00 13.49
C ASP A 348 5.09 -13.62 12.13
N ILE A 349 6.23 -12.93 12.12
CA ILE A 349 7.01 -12.68 10.89
C ILE A 349 7.53 -13.98 10.29
N ALA A 350 8.13 -14.86 11.11
CA ALA A 350 8.65 -16.13 10.62
C ALA A 350 7.55 -17.06 10.11
N LEU A 351 6.39 -17.06 10.79
CA LEU A 351 5.20 -17.78 10.36
C LEU A 351 4.65 -17.22 9.05
N GLU A 352 4.64 -15.91 8.84
CA GLU A 352 4.25 -15.29 7.57
C GLU A 352 5.17 -15.73 6.42
N VAL A 353 6.49 -15.76 6.64
CA VAL A 353 7.46 -16.28 5.67
C VAL A 353 7.16 -17.74 5.34
N GLN A 354 6.89 -18.59 6.34
CA GLN A 354 6.54 -20.00 6.10
C GLN A 354 5.19 -20.16 5.39
N ASN A 355 4.19 -19.35 5.73
CA ASN A 355 2.90 -19.32 5.07
C ASN A 355 3.05 -18.91 3.60
N SER A 356 3.96 -17.99 3.30
CA SER A 356 4.27 -17.55 1.94
C SER A 356 4.95 -18.59 1.07
N LEU A 357 5.46 -19.67 1.67
CA LEU A 357 6.04 -20.82 0.98
C LEU A 357 5.04 -21.96 0.77
N LYS A 358 3.81 -21.86 1.30
CA LYS A 358 2.78 -22.89 1.09
C LYS A 358 2.22 -22.79 -0.34
N GLY A 359 2.38 -23.85 -1.14
CA GLY A 359 1.80 -23.98 -2.49
C GLY A 359 2.78 -24.52 -3.54
N ASP A 360 2.26 -24.75 -4.75
CA ASP A 360 2.99 -25.36 -5.89
C ASP A 360 3.84 -24.34 -6.68
N GLN A 361 4.72 -23.63 -5.99
CA GLN A 361 5.70 -22.73 -6.61
C GLN A 361 6.96 -23.52 -7.04
N PRO A 362 7.62 -23.15 -8.15
CA PRO A 362 8.94 -23.68 -8.46
C PRO A 362 9.94 -23.27 -7.36
N ASN A 363 10.84 -24.18 -6.99
CA ASN A 363 12.00 -23.88 -6.13
C ASN A 363 11.72 -23.49 -4.66
N THR A 364 10.50 -23.69 -4.15
CA THR A 364 10.18 -23.66 -2.71
C THR A 364 11.19 -24.41 -1.82
N PRO A 365 11.74 -25.58 -2.22
CA PRO A 365 12.68 -26.32 -1.37
C PRO A 365 13.92 -25.53 -0.92
N GLN A 366 14.41 -24.60 -1.74
CA GLN A 366 15.59 -23.80 -1.40
C GLN A 366 15.31 -22.76 -0.31
N LEU A 367 14.05 -22.31 -0.19
CA LEU A 367 13.62 -21.32 0.79
C LEU A 367 13.16 -21.94 2.11
N LEU A 368 12.77 -23.23 2.12
CA LEU A 368 12.29 -23.93 3.32
C LEU A 368 13.32 -23.97 4.44
N ALA A 369 14.58 -24.33 4.12
CA ALA A 369 15.63 -24.42 5.14
C ALA A 369 15.97 -23.05 5.77
N PRO A 370 16.19 -21.96 4.99
CA PRO A 370 16.28 -20.60 5.54
C PRO A 370 15.08 -20.19 6.39
N ALA A 371 13.85 -20.48 5.94
CA ALA A 371 12.64 -20.14 6.69
C ALA A 371 12.52 -20.91 8.02
N SER A 372 12.96 -22.18 8.07
CA SER A 372 13.03 -22.95 9.33
C SER A 372 14.02 -22.33 10.31
N ARG A 373 15.23 -22.02 9.84
CA ARG A 373 16.25 -21.38 10.70
C ARG A 373 15.81 -20.01 11.20
N LEU A 374 15.11 -19.24 10.36
CA LEU A 374 14.52 -17.97 10.77
C LEU A 374 13.52 -18.19 11.91
N ARG A 375 12.60 -19.14 11.76
CA ARG A 375 11.63 -19.48 12.80
C ARG A 375 12.29 -19.88 14.11
N GLU A 376 13.25 -20.80 14.07
CA GLU A 376 14.03 -21.21 15.25
C GLU A 376 14.67 -20.00 15.94
N SER A 377 15.27 -19.08 15.17
CA SER A 377 15.88 -17.86 15.71
C SER A 377 14.84 -16.92 16.34
N THR A 378 13.63 -16.82 15.78
CA THR A 378 12.57 -15.98 16.32
C THR A 378 11.86 -16.57 17.54
N GLU A 379 11.76 -17.89 17.66
CA GLU A 379 11.16 -18.56 18.82
C GLU A 379 11.96 -18.26 20.11
N LEU A 380 13.28 -18.08 19.99
CA LEU A 380 14.16 -17.67 21.10
C LEU A 380 13.86 -16.26 21.65
N PHE A 381 13.10 -15.42 20.94
CA PHE A 381 12.66 -14.13 21.49
C PHE A 381 11.50 -14.27 22.48
N GLN A 382 10.89 -15.46 22.55
CA GLN A 382 9.83 -15.80 23.50
C GLN A 382 10.32 -16.70 24.64
N SER A 383 11.62 -17.03 24.67
CA SER A 383 12.17 -17.96 25.64
C SER A 383 12.58 -17.27 26.96
N ASP A 384 13.01 -18.09 27.92
CA ASP A 384 13.45 -17.68 29.25
C ASP A 384 14.66 -16.74 29.23
N GLU A 385 15.48 -16.79 28.19
CA GLU A 385 16.62 -15.90 27.95
C GLU A 385 16.19 -14.42 27.84
N MET A 386 14.95 -14.16 27.42
CA MET A 386 14.38 -12.82 27.29
C MET A 386 13.69 -12.33 28.57
N ARG A 387 13.65 -13.13 29.64
CA ARG A 387 13.04 -12.76 30.93
C ARG A 387 13.56 -11.43 31.50
N PRO A 388 14.87 -11.09 31.43
CA PRO A 388 15.39 -9.80 31.90
C PRO A 388 14.90 -8.57 31.11
N ALA A 389 14.20 -8.76 29.98
CA ALA A 389 13.50 -7.71 29.26
C ALA A 389 11.97 -7.84 29.38
N ASN A 390 11.44 -9.06 29.43
CA ASN A 390 10.00 -9.32 29.38
C ASN A 390 9.32 -9.36 30.76
N ASP A 391 9.98 -9.87 31.81
CA ASP A 391 9.39 -10.00 33.15
C ASP A 391 9.42 -8.65 33.91
N PRO A 392 8.27 -8.08 34.29
CA PRO A 392 8.21 -6.85 35.09
C PRO A 392 9.07 -6.84 36.36
N LYS A 393 9.36 -8.00 36.95
CA LYS A 393 10.18 -8.14 38.17
C LYS A 393 11.68 -8.16 37.91
N GLU A 394 12.11 -8.51 36.70
CA GLU A 394 13.52 -8.69 36.33
C GLU A 394 14.03 -7.62 35.34
N ARG A 395 13.12 -6.79 34.81
CA ARG A 395 13.41 -5.80 33.77
C ARG A 395 14.60 -4.88 34.10
N ALA A 396 15.65 -4.99 33.29
CA ALA A 396 16.74 -4.02 33.27
C ALA A 396 16.54 -3.03 32.11
N PRO A 397 16.61 -1.69 32.33
CA PRO A 397 16.34 -0.69 31.29
C PRO A 397 17.17 -0.86 30.01
N ILE A 398 18.45 -1.22 30.14
CA ILE A 398 19.33 -1.47 29.00
C ILE A 398 18.90 -2.70 28.19
N ARG A 399 18.40 -3.75 28.87
CA ARG A 399 17.89 -4.98 28.22
C ARG A 399 16.61 -4.69 27.46
N VAL A 400 15.68 -3.96 28.08
CA VAL A 400 14.46 -3.51 27.41
C VAL A 400 14.79 -2.68 26.17
N ARG A 401 15.78 -1.79 26.26
CA ARG A 401 16.20 -0.97 25.12
C ARG A 401 16.79 -1.81 23.98
N MET A 402 17.69 -2.74 24.29
CA MET A 402 18.27 -3.65 23.30
C MET A 402 17.20 -4.47 22.58
N LEU A 403 16.22 -4.99 23.33
CA LEU A 403 15.14 -5.81 22.75
C LEU A 403 14.29 -4.95 21.82
N ASN A 404 13.91 -3.75 22.28
CA ASN A 404 13.15 -2.81 21.48
C ASN A 404 13.87 -2.39 20.20
N ASP A 405 15.19 -2.24 20.24
CA ASP A 405 15.97 -1.89 19.04
C ASP A 405 15.96 -3.05 18.03
N ILE A 406 16.02 -4.30 18.50
CA ILE A 406 15.86 -5.48 17.64
C ILE A 406 14.46 -5.54 17.02
N LEU A 407 13.42 -5.46 17.86
CA LEU A 407 12.02 -5.53 17.43
C LEU A 407 11.63 -4.39 16.50
N GLN A 408 12.17 -3.18 16.71
CA GLN A 408 11.89 -2.03 15.84
C GLN A 408 12.36 -2.27 14.40
N ASP A 409 13.54 -2.86 14.24
CA ASP A 409 14.25 -2.89 12.97
C ASP A 409 14.06 -4.23 12.22
N MET A 410 13.46 -5.23 12.84
CA MET A 410 13.33 -6.57 12.26
C MET A 410 12.63 -6.61 10.89
N GLU A 411 11.59 -5.79 10.67
CA GLU A 411 10.87 -5.74 9.39
C GLU A 411 11.73 -5.14 8.26
N LYS A 412 12.75 -4.34 8.59
CA LYS A 412 13.61 -3.67 7.60
C LYS A 412 14.51 -4.65 6.87
N SER A 413 14.81 -5.80 7.48
CA SER A 413 15.57 -6.91 6.86
C SER A 413 14.81 -7.57 5.70
N PHE A 414 13.51 -7.29 5.58
CA PHE A 414 12.65 -7.85 4.54
C PHE A 414 12.52 -6.97 3.27
N LEU A 415 13.31 -5.90 3.18
CA LEU A 415 13.31 -4.98 2.04
C LEU A 415 14.20 -5.47 0.90
N VAL A 416 13.62 -5.67 -0.28
CA VAL A 416 14.37 -5.91 -1.52
C VAL A 416 14.83 -4.60 -2.17
N GLN A 417 15.86 -4.69 -3.02
CA GLN A 417 16.42 -3.52 -3.70
C GLN A 417 15.45 -3.01 -4.75
N HIS A 418 14.87 -3.91 -5.54
CA HIS A 418 13.98 -3.58 -6.64
C HIS A 418 12.65 -4.34 -6.51
N ALA A 419 11.56 -3.69 -6.90
CA ALA A 419 10.25 -4.32 -6.99
C ALA A 419 9.57 -3.77 -8.25
N PRO A 420 8.70 -4.57 -8.91
CA PRO A 420 7.93 -4.07 -10.05
C PRO A 420 7.08 -2.84 -9.69
N PRO A 421 6.75 -1.96 -10.64
CA PRO A 421 5.99 -0.74 -10.35
C PRO A 421 4.66 -1.01 -9.64
N GLY A 422 4.44 -0.40 -8.48
CA GLY A 422 3.23 -0.59 -7.68
C GLY A 422 3.26 -1.82 -6.74
N PHE A 423 4.34 -2.61 -6.75
CA PHE A 423 4.56 -3.66 -5.76
C PHE A 423 5.28 -3.11 -4.53
N TYR A 424 5.07 -3.78 -3.39
CA TYR A 424 5.82 -3.50 -2.17
C TYR A 424 7.27 -4.01 -2.30
N ARG A 425 8.21 -3.22 -1.77
CA ARG A 425 9.60 -3.66 -1.61
C ARG A 425 9.80 -4.55 -0.39
N ASN A 426 8.87 -4.55 0.56
CA ASN A 426 8.93 -5.48 1.68
C ASN A 426 8.27 -6.79 1.24
N ILE A 427 9.02 -7.90 1.28
CA ILE A 427 8.53 -9.20 0.79
C ILE A 427 7.41 -9.77 1.66
N LEU A 428 7.26 -9.29 2.89
CA LEU A 428 6.19 -9.71 3.80
C LEU A 428 4.82 -9.14 3.43
N TYR A 429 4.74 -8.20 2.48
CA TYR A 429 3.50 -7.52 2.14
C TYR A 429 2.93 -8.03 0.82
N HIS A 430 1.67 -8.43 0.86
CA HIS A 430 0.96 -9.06 -0.24
C HIS A 430 0.05 -8.05 -0.95
N LEU A 431 -0.21 -8.30 -2.23
CA LEU A 431 -1.08 -7.45 -3.04
C LEU A 431 -2.56 -7.60 -2.71
N ASP A 432 -2.99 -8.79 -2.29
CA ASP A 432 -4.35 -9.05 -1.85
C ASP A 432 -4.38 -9.98 -0.62
N GLY A 433 -5.53 -10.06 0.05
CA GLY A 433 -5.70 -10.94 1.22
C GLY A 433 -5.97 -12.41 0.88
N LYS A 434 -5.94 -12.80 -0.40
CA LYS A 434 -6.26 -14.17 -0.85
C LYS A 434 -5.01 -14.97 -1.19
N THR A 435 -3.98 -14.28 -1.66
CA THR A 435 -2.69 -14.85 -2.01
C THR A 435 -1.80 -14.79 -0.79
N SER A 436 -1.32 -15.95 -0.34
CA SER A 436 -0.32 -16.01 0.73
C SER A 436 1.10 -15.93 0.18
N GLN A 437 1.32 -16.08 -1.12
CA GLN A 437 2.65 -16.20 -1.72
C GLN A 437 3.37 -14.86 -1.85
N PHE A 438 4.70 -14.90 -1.88
CA PHE A 438 5.53 -13.73 -2.14
C PHE A 438 5.14 -13.08 -3.47
N SER A 439 4.63 -11.84 -3.42
CA SER A 439 4.06 -11.17 -4.59
C SER A 439 5.07 -11.00 -5.72
N ILE A 440 6.34 -10.72 -5.41
CA ILE A 440 7.41 -10.58 -6.41
C ILE A 440 7.80 -11.91 -7.07
N LEU A 441 7.69 -13.05 -6.36
CA LEU A 441 7.93 -14.37 -6.95
C LEU A 441 6.76 -14.81 -7.82
N LEU A 442 5.53 -14.56 -7.35
CA LEU A 442 4.33 -14.86 -8.13
C LEU A 442 4.35 -14.09 -9.46
N GLU A 443 4.70 -12.80 -9.43
CA GLU A 443 4.85 -11.98 -10.63
C GLU A 443 5.95 -12.53 -11.55
N ALA A 444 7.15 -12.80 -11.03
CA ALA A 444 8.25 -13.31 -11.84
C ALA A 444 7.92 -14.67 -12.47
N TRP A 445 7.18 -15.53 -11.75
CA TRP A 445 6.71 -16.82 -12.26
C TRP A 445 5.71 -16.68 -13.40
N GLU A 446 4.71 -15.78 -13.26
CA GLU A 446 3.78 -15.47 -14.33
C GLU A 446 4.51 -14.91 -15.57
N HIS A 447 5.52 -14.07 -15.34
CA HIS A 447 6.36 -13.52 -16.40
C HIS A 447 7.19 -14.61 -17.12
N CYS A 448 7.74 -15.59 -16.40
CA CYS A 448 8.46 -16.74 -16.98
C CYS A 448 7.55 -17.72 -17.73
N LYS A 449 6.27 -17.87 -17.36
CA LYS A 449 5.33 -18.63 -18.20
C LYS A 449 5.07 -17.93 -19.55
N SER A 450 5.18 -16.60 -19.54
CA SER A 450 4.99 -15.78 -20.74
C SER A 450 6.21 -15.83 -21.66
N LEU A 451 7.42 -15.69 -21.11
CA LEU A 451 8.70 -15.56 -21.81
C LEU A 451 9.62 -16.78 -21.58
N ALA A 452 10.34 -17.23 -22.60
CA ALA A 452 11.24 -18.39 -22.49
C ALA A 452 12.55 -18.14 -21.70
N SER A 453 12.61 -17.12 -20.83
CA SER A 453 13.77 -16.83 -19.96
C SER A 453 13.39 -17.02 -18.49
N ASN A 454 14.26 -17.72 -17.75
CA ASN A 454 14.14 -17.95 -16.31
C ASN A 454 14.90 -16.91 -15.46
N GLU A 455 15.55 -15.92 -16.08
CA GLU A 455 16.40 -14.94 -15.40
C GLU A 455 15.61 -14.12 -14.38
N THR A 456 14.43 -13.61 -14.75
CA THR A 456 13.59 -12.79 -13.87
C THR A 456 13.17 -13.54 -12.61
N LEU A 457 12.85 -14.84 -12.74
CA LEU A 457 12.51 -15.69 -11.61
C LEU A 457 13.71 -16.01 -10.72
N GLN A 458 14.89 -16.22 -11.32
CA GLN A 458 16.12 -16.45 -10.56
C GLN A 458 16.55 -15.21 -9.77
N GLU A 459 16.42 -14.02 -10.37
CA GLU A 459 16.66 -12.74 -9.69
C GLU A 459 15.71 -12.56 -8.50
N ALA A 460 14.40 -12.69 -8.71
CA ALA A 460 13.40 -12.58 -7.64
C ALA A 460 13.62 -13.61 -6.53
N LEU A 461 14.00 -14.85 -6.88
CA LEU A 461 14.34 -15.90 -5.91
C LEU A 461 15.58 -15.55 -5.09
N SER A 462 16.62 -15.01 -5.74
CA SER A 462 17.83 -14.54 -5.06
C SER A 462 17.50 -13.41 -4.08
N GLU A 463 16.67 -12.44 -4.48
CA GLU A 463 16.25 -11.34 -3.61
C GLU A 463 15.48 -11.84 -2.37
N VAL A 464 14.50 -12.73 -2.55
CA VAL A 464 13.75 -13.33 -1.43
C VAL A 464 14.67 -14.14 -0.52
N LEU A 465 15.54 -14.98 -1.08
CA LEU A 465 16.48 -15.80 -0.32
C LEU A 465 17.44 -14.94 0.51
N ASN A 466 18.03 -13.90 -0.11
CA ASN A 466 18.95 -12.99 0.56
C ASN A 466 18.26 -12.23 1.68
N SER A 467 17.01 -11.83 1.46
CA SER A 467 16.20 -11.14 2.46
C SER A 467 15.90 -12.02 3.68
N ILE A 468 15.49 -13.29 3.48
CA ILE A 468 15.25 -14.24 4.57
C ILE A 468 16.54 -14.53 5.35
N ASN A 469 17.65 -14.75 4.65
CA ASN A 469 18.94 -14.99 5.31
C ASN A 469 19.45 -13.76 6.08
N ALA A 470 19.30 -12.56 5.52
CA ALA A 470 19.65 -11.32 6.20
C ALA A 470 18.83 -11.13 7.48
N ALA A 471 17.53 -11.41 7.44
CA ALA A 471 16.68 -11.39 8.62
C ALA A 471 17.13 -12.43 9.67
N GLN A 472 17.45 -13.65 9.25
CA GLN A 472 17.96 -14.69 10.16
C GLN A 472 19.25 -14.24 10.87
N VAL A 473 20.21 -13.69 10.12
CA VAL A 473 21.47 -13.16 10.68
C VAL A 473 21.19 -12.01 11.65
N TYR A 474 20.25 -11.13 11.31
CA TYR A 474 19.86 -10.01 12.16
C TYR A 474 19.28 -10.48 13.50
N PHE A 475 18.34 -11.43 13.49
CA PHE A 475 17.78 -11.98 14.73
C PHE A 475 18.84 -12.68 15.57
N LYS A 476 19.71 -13.48 14.95
CA LYS A 476 20.80 -14.16 15.65
C LYS A 476 21.78 -13.18 16.30
N ALA A 477 22.20 -12.15 15.56
CA ALA A 477 23.05 -11.10 16.11
C ALA A 477 22.37 -10.41 17.30
N GLY A 478 21.05 -10.17 17.22
CA GLY A 478 20.27 -9.66 18.33
C GLY A 478 20.36 -10.54 19.58
N LEU A 479 20.18 -11.86 19.44
CA LEU A 479 20.31 -12.84 20.53
C LEU A 479 21.72 -12.84 21.15
N ASP A 480 22.76 -12.81 20.32
CA ASP A 480 24.15 -12.83 20.79
C ASP A 480 24.49 -11.62 21.70
N VAL A 481 23.90 -10.44 21.41
CA VAL A 481 24.06 -9.25 22.27
C VAL A 481 23.37 -9.47 23.62
N PHE A 482 22.25 -10.20 23.67
CA PHE A 482 21.59 -10.56 24.92
C PHE A 482 22.41 -11.56 25.75
N GLU A 483 22.98 -12.58 25.12
CA GLU A 483 23.75 -13.62 25.82
C GLU A 483 25.11 -13.12 26.32
N SER A 484 25.83 -12.32 25.53
CA SER A 484 27.17 -11.83 25.89
C SER A 484 27.21 -11.01 27.19
N ILE A 485 26.13 -10.29 27.51
CA ILE A 485 26.01 -9.49 28.73
C ILE A 485 25.58 -10.36 29.94
N LEU A 486 25.00 -11.55 29.75
CA LEU A 486 24.71 -12.50 30.86
C LEU A 486 25.99 -13.10 31.45
N VAL A 487 27.06 -13.19 30.65
CA VAL A 487 28.31 -13.87 31.03
C VAL A 487 29.34 -12.92 31.68
N GLY A 488 29.07 -11.61 31.79
CA GLY A 488 30.01 -10.69 32.43
C GLY A 488 31.39 -10.70 31.78
N LYS A 489 31.47 -10.64 30.45
CA LYS A 489 32.70 -10.26 29.77
C LYS A 489 32.71 -8.73 29.61
N ASN A 490 33.25 -8.07 30.64
CA ASN A 490 33.63 -6.66 30.65
C ASN A 490 34.61 -6.33 29.51
#